data_AF-A0A924UTE4-F1
#
_entry.id   AF-A0A924UTE4-F1
#
_cell.length_a   1.000
_cell.length_b   1.000
_cell.length_c   1.000
_cell.angle_alpha   90.00
_cell.angle_beta   90.00
_cell.angle_gamma   90.00
#
_symmetry.space_group_name_H-M   'P 1'
#
loop_
_entity.id
_entity.type
_entity.pdbx_description
1 polymer ?
#
loop_
_entity_poly.entity_id
_entity_poly.type
_entity_poly.pdbx_seq_one_letter_code
_entity_poly.pdbx_strand_id
1 'polypeptide(L)'
;MDPLYFIGALIAAETTYLTYIAVRPRTTITKGSIVVDTSALIDGRIVSIVRSGFVSARLIVPSSVVRELQYMADKADHDKRERARYGLDVIQTLQSIDTIDVEIYDD
;
A
#
# COMPACT_ATOMS: atom_id res chain seq x y z
N MET A 1 -31.19 -40.21 -9.52
CA MET A 1 -30.20 -39.12 -9.43
C MET A 1 -29.93 -38.66 -10.86
N ASP A 2 -30.43 -37.49 -11.24
CA ASP A 2 -30.36 -37.08 -12.65
C ASP A 2 -28.93 -36.70 -13.02
N PRO A 3 -28.36 -37.27 -14.10
CA PRO A 3 -26.99 -36.97 -14.54
C PRO A 3 -26.71 -35.48 -14.74
N LEU A 4 -27.75 -34.70 -15.01
CA LEU A 4 -27.69 -33.26 -15.22
C LEU A 4 -27.21 -32.50 -13.97
N TYR A 5 -27.55 -32.95 -12.76
CA TYR A 5 -27.09 -32.32 -11.52
C TYR A 5 -25.59 -32.49 -11.29
N PHE A 6 -25.02 -33.64 -11.67
CA PHE A 6 -23.59 -33.88 -11.54
C PHE A 6 -22.79 -32.97 -12.46
N ILE A 7 -23.27 -32.77 -13.69
CA ILE A 7 -22.64 -31.87 -14.66
C ILE A 7 -22.75 -30.41 -14.16
N GLY A 8 -23.91 -29.99 -13.69
CA GLY A 8 -24.10 -28.64 -13.14
C GLY A 8 -23.21 -28.36 -11.92
N ALA A 9 -23.10 -29.32 -10.99
CA ALA A 9 -22.25 -29.21 -9.81
C ALA A 9 -20.76 -29.14 -10.16
N LEU A 10 -20.31 -29.90 -11.16
CA LEU A 10 -18.92 -29.87 -11.64
C LEU A 10 -18.58 -28.51 -12.25
N ILE A 11 -19.44 -27.99 -13.13
CA ILE A 11 -19.26 -26.67 -13.75
C ILE A 11 -19.26 -25.57 -12.68
N ALA A 12 -20.17 -25.62 -11.72
CA ALA A 12 -20.22 -24.65 -10.63
C ALA A 12 -18.96 -24.70 -9.76
N ALA A 13 -18.44 -25.90 -9.46
CA ALA A 13 -17.20 -26.06 -8.70
C ALA A 13 -15.98 -25.53 -9.48
N GLU A 14 -15.85 -25.87 -10.75
CA GLU A 14 -14.76 -25.39 -11.61
C GLU A 14 -14.80 -23.87 -11.78
N THR A 15 -15.96 -23.30 -12.10
CA THR A 15 -16.11 -21.86 -12.29
C THR A 15 -15.88 -21.10 -10.99
N THR A 16 -16.37 -21.61 -9.86
CA THR A 16 -16.08 -21.04 -8.52
C THR A 16 -14.60 -21.12 -8.21
N TYR A 17 -13.95 -22.26 -8.45
CA TYR A 17 -12.53 -22.46 -8.22
C TYR A 17 -11.67 -21.53 -9.10
N LEU A 18 -11.97 -21.44 -10.40
CA LEU A 18 -11.29 -20.58 -11.35
C LEU A 18 -11.50 -19.09 -11.03
N THR A 19 -12.72 -18.69 -10.66
CA THR A 19 -13.00 -17.31 -10.23
C THR A 19 -12.26 -16.99 -8.95
N TYR A 20 -12.25 -17.92 -7.99
CA TYR A 20 -11.53 -17.77 -6.73
C TYR A 20 -10.03 -17.56 -6.95
N ILE A 21 -9.38 -18.34 -7.82
CA ILE A 21 -7.95 -18.16 -8.12
C ILE A 21 -7.67 -16.93 -9.00
N ALA A 22 -8.60 -16.51 -9.85
CA ALA A 22 -8.43 -15.34 -10.71
C ALA A 22 -8.59 -14.02 -9.93
N VAL A 23 -9.44 -14.01 -8.90
CA VAL A 23 -9.68 -12.87 -8.00
C VAL A 23 -8.69 -12.85 -6.82
N ARG A 24 -7.90 -13.92 -6.60
CA ARG A 24 -6.81 -13.89 -5.62
C ARG A 24 -5.85 -12.74 -5.99
N PRO A 25 -5.56 -11.82 -5.05
CA PRO A 25 -4.60 -10.75 -5.30
C PRO A 25 -3.28 -11.40 -5.71
N ARG A 26 -2.86 -11.12 -6.95
CA ARG A 26 -1.65 -11.68 -7.52
C ARG A 26 -0.48 -11.11 -6.73
N THR A 27 0.12 -11.92 -5.88
CA THR A 27 1.32 -11.53 -5.13
C THR A 27 2.38 -11.07 -6.13
N THR A 28 2.77 -9.82 -5.93
CA THR A 28 3.68 -9.00 -6.73
C THR A 28 4.88 -9.82 -7.22
N ILE A 29 5.07 -9.91 -8.55
CA ILE A 29 6.37 -10.24 -9.16
C ILE A 29 7.40 -9.41 -8.41
N THR A 30 8.48 -10.01 -7.90
CA THR A 30 9.59 -9.38 -7.17
C THR A 30 10.13 -8.14 -7.90
N LYS A 31 9.42 -7.02 -7.76
CA LYS A 31 9.88 -5.65 -8.00
C LYS A 31 10.49 -5.22 -6.68
N GLY A 32 11.73 -4.76 -6.72
CA GLY A 32 12.46 -4.30 -5.54
C GLY A 32 11.65 -3.31 -4.70
N SER A 33 12.02 -3.15 -3.43
CA SER A 33 11.40 -2.17 -2.55
C SER A 33 11.78 -0.74 -2.94
N ILE A 34 10.87 0.19 -2.68
CA ILE A 34 11.14 1.62 -2.78
C ILE A 34 11.20 2.16 -1.35
N VAL A 35 12.35 2.71 -0.96
CA VAL A 35 12.51 3.38 0.33
C VAL A 35 12.01 4.82 0.20
N VAL A 36 11.18 5.24 1.13
CA VAL A 36 10.54 6.57 1.14
C VAL A 36 11.24 7.45 2.16
N ASP A 37 11.65 8.64 1.72
CA ASP A 37 12.32 9.65 2.54
C ASP A 37 11.34 10.71 3.08
N THR A 38 11.74 11.43 4.14
CA THR A 38 10.98 12.50 4.80
C THR A 38 10.51 13.57 3.81
N SER A 39 11.37 13.97 2.88
CA SER A 39 11.08 15.02 1.89
C SER A 39 9.92 14.63 0.95
N ALA A 40 9.88 13.39 0.49
CA ALA A 40 8.85 12.87 -0.40
C ALA A 40 7.48 12.77 0.29
N LEU A 41 7.48 12.51 1.61
CA LEU A 41 6.28 12.49 2.44
C LEU A 41 5.74 13.90 2.68
N ILE A 42 6.60 14.85 3.06
CA ILE A 42 6.20 16.25 3.30
C ILE A 42 5.58 16.90 2.05
N ASP A 43 6.10 16.59 0.86
CA ASP A 43 5.53 17.13 -0.37
C ASP A 43 4.28 16.37 -0.85
N GLY A 44 3.98 15.19 -0.28
CA GLY A 44 2.85 14.34 -0.68
C GLY A 44 2.94 13.74 -2.09
N ARG A 45 4.05 13.97 -2.81
CA ARG A 45 4.25 13.56 -4.21
C ARG A 45 4.05 12.06 -4.40
N ILE A 46 4.50 11.24 -3.46
CA ILE A 46 4.41 9.78 -3.53
C ILE A 46 2.96 9.28 -3.62
N VAL A 47 1.99 9.97 -3.00
CA VAL A 47 0.57 9.57 -3.03
C VAL A 47 0.04 9.63 -4.47
N SER A 48 0.34 10.72 -5.19
CA SER A 48 -0.12 10.88 -6.58
C SER A 48 0.47 9.81 -7.50
N ILE A 49 1.75 9.48 -7.31
CA ILE A 49 2.46 8.46 -8.09
C ILE A 49 1.85 7.07 -7.83
N VAL A 50 1.60 6.74 -6.57
CA VAL A 50 0.93 5.48 -6.20
C VAL A 50 -0.47 5.39 -6.80
N ARG A 51 -1.29 6.42 -6.63
CA ARG A 51 -2.68 6.45 -7.15
C ARG A 51 -2.76 6.37 -8.67
N SER A 52 -1.75 6.89 -9.36
CA SER A 52 -1.67 6.79 -10.82
C SER A 52 -1.29 5.39 -11.33
N GLY A 53 -0.90 4.46 -10.45
CA GLY A 53 -0.54 3.08 -10.81
C GLY A 53 0.87 2.90 -11.34
N PHE A 54 1.69 3.96 -11.36
CA PHE A 54 3.10 3.89 -11.81
C PHE A 54 4.00 3.13 -10.83
N VAL A 55 3.63 3.09 -9.55
CA VAL A 55 4.34 2.35 -8.50
C VAL A 55 3.52 1.13 -8.10
N SER A 56 4.10 -0.05 -8.32
CA SER A 56 3.53 -1.35 -7.92
C SER A 56 4.49 -2.13 -7.02
N ALA A 57 5.48 -1.46 -6.44
CA ALA A 57 6.49 -2.02 -5.55
C ALA A 57 6.08 -1.80 -4.08
N ARG A 58 6.61 -2.62 -3.17
CA ARG A 58 6.47 -2.37 -1.72
C ARG A 58 7.15 -1.05 -1.37
N LEU A 59 6.45 -0.19 -0.65
CA LEU A 59 7.02 1.01 -0.06
C LEU A 59 7.55 0.69 1.34
N ILE A 60 8.80 1.05 1.58
CA ILE A 60 9.46 0.95 2.88
C ILE A 60 9.60 2.35 3.45
N VAL A 61 9.00 2.61 4.60
CA VAL A 61 9.19 3.85 5.37
C VAL A 61 10.11 3.52 6.56
N PRO A 62 11.36 4.01 6.59
CA PRO A 62 12.24 3.79 7.73
C PRO A 62 11.64 4.36 9.03
N SER A 63 11.87 3.69 10.16
CA SER A 63 11.40 4.15 11.48
C SER A 63 12.06 5.49 11.86
N SER A 64 13.29 5.74 11.39
CA SER A 64 13.96 7.05 11.47
C SER A 64 13.20 8.21 10.80
N VAL A 65 12.61 7.99 9.62
CA VAL A 65 11.81 8.99 8.89
C VAL A 65 10.55 9.36 9.68
N VAL A 66 9.87 8.36 10.26
CA VAL A 66 8.70 8.59 11.11
C VAL A 66 9.09 9.41 12.36
N ARG A 67 10.20 9.06 13.01
CA ARG A 67 10.73 9.79 14.16
C ARG A 67 11.09 11.24 13.81
N GLU A 68 11.68 11.49 12.65
CA GLU A 68 12.02 12.83 12.19
C GLU A 68 10.77 13.70 11.98
N LEU A 69 9.74 13.15 11.32
CA LEU A 69 8.46 13.82 11.14
C LEU A 69 7.79 14.14 12.49
N GLN A 70 7.75 13.17 13.42
CA GLN A 70 7.22 13.38 14.77
C GLN A 70 7.99 14.48 15.52
N TYR A 71 9.33 14.44 15.48
CA TYR A 71 10.17 15.46 16.11
C TYR A 71 9.88 16.86 15.57
N MET A 72 9.77 17.02 14.25
CA MET A 72 9.41 18.30 13.62
C MET A 72 7.97 18.73 13.95
N ALA A 73 7.05 17.78 14.02
CA ALA A 73 5.65 18.02 14.38
C ALA A 73 5.45 18.46 15.85
N ASP A 74 6.44 18.23 16.71
CA ASP A 74 6.38 18.61 18.12
C ASP A 74 7.23 19.85 18.45
N LYS A 75 8.36 20.04 17.75
CA LYS A 75 9.39 21.01 18.16
C LYS A 75 9.67 22.14 17.18
N ALA A 76 9.07 22.15 15.99
CA ALA A 76 9.31 23.18 15.00
C ALA A 76 8.32 24.35 15.06
N ASP A 77 8.69 25.45 14.39
CA ASP A 77 7.81 26.58 14.13
C ASP A 77 6.53 26.14 13.41
N HIS A 78 5.47 26.93 13.54
CA HIS A 78 4.12 26.59 13.08
C HIS A 78 4.08 25.93 11.68
N ASP A 79 4.67 26.57 10.67
CA ASP A 79 4.63 26.10 9.29
C ASP A 79 5.36 24.76 9.10
N LYS A 80 6.53 24.60 9.73
CA LYS A 80 7.29 23.34 9.69
C LYS A 80 6.51 22.22 10.39
N ARG A 81 5.81 22.58 11.46
CA ARG A 81 4.99 21.68 12.26
C ARG A 81 3.80 21.14 11.47
N GLU A 82 3.10 22.01 10.76
CA GLU A 82 1.98 21.63 9.88
C GLU A 82 2.46 20.73 8.74
N ARG A 83 3.58 21.08 8.10
CA ARG A 83 4.19 20.26 7.04
C ARG A 83 4.60 18.87 7.52
N ALA A 84 5.16 18.76 8.72
CA ALA A 84 5.55 17.48 9.30
C ALA A 84 4.33 16.61 9.65
N ARG A 85 3.26 17.20 10.19
CA ARG A 85 1.97 16.50 10.41
C ARG A 85 1.37 15.99 9.11
N TYR A 86 1.40 16.82 8.06
CA TYR A 86 0.98 16.39 6.73
C TYR A 86 1.80 15.20 6.22
N GLY A 87 3.12 15.17 6.45
CA GLY A 87 3.95 14.01 6.14
C GLY A 87 3.51 12.72 6.86
N LEU A 88 3.09 12.81 8.12
CA LEU A 88 2.52 11.68 8.87
C LEU A 88 1.15 11.24 8.30
N ASP A 89 0.31 12.19 7.91
CA ASP A 89 -0.98 11.92 7.25
C ASP A 89 -0.79 11.24 5.89
N VAL A 90 0.28 11.59 5.17
CA VAL A 90 0.67 10.93 3.92
C VAL A 90 1.01 9.47 4.15
N ILE A 91 1.72 9.11 5.23
CA ILE A 91 2.00 7.70 5.58
C ILE A 91 0.68 6.95 5.80
N GLN A 92 -0.24 7.51 6.58
CA GLN A 92 -1.57 6.90 6.83
C GLN A 92 -2.35 6.74 5.52
N THR A 93 -2.30 7.76 4.65
CA THR A 93 -2.93 7.71 3.34
C THR A 93 -2.36 6.59 2.48
N LEU A 94 -1.03 6.43 2.44
CA LEU A 94 -0.39 5.36 1.69
C LEU A 94 -0.79 3.97 2.22
N GLN A 95 -0.83 3.79 3.54
CA GLN A 95 -1.26 2.55 4.19
C GLN A 95 -2.74 2.20 3.90
N SER A 96 -3.57 3.19 3.58
CA SER A 96 -4.97 2.99 3.21
C SER A 96 -5.19 2.55 1.75
N ILE A 97 -4.14 2.51 0.92
CA ILE A 97 -4.24 2.17 -0.51
C ILE A 97 -4.04 0.67 -0.71
N ASP A 98 -5.12 -0.05 -1.03
CA ASP A 98 -5.12 -1.51 -1.20
C ASP A 98 -4.21 -2.03 -2.33
N THR A 99 -3.81 -1.18 -3.27
CA THR A 99 -3.02 -1.59 -4.44
C THR A 99 -1.52 -1.65 -4.18
N ILE A 100 -1.04 -1.19 -3.02
CA ILE A 100 0.36 -1.23 -2.64
C ILE A 100 0.53 -1.77 -1.22
N ASP A 101 1.71 -2.33 -0.95
CA ASP A 101 2.12 -2.74 0.39
C ASP A 101 3.03 -1.66 0.97
N VAL A 102 2.73 -1.21 2.19
CA VAL A 102 3.48 -0.16 2.90
C VAL A 102 3.93 -0.71 4.23
N GLU A 103 5.24 -0.81 4.42
CA GLU A 103 5.86 -1.35 5.61
C GLU A 103 6.69 -0.27 6.30
N ILE A 104 6.51 -0.11 7.62
CA ILE A 104 7.43 0.66 8.44
C ILE A 104 8.56 -0.29 8.85
N TYR A 105 9.77 -0.01 8.40
CA TYR A 105 10.95 -0.84 8.66
C TYR A 105 11.79 -0.25 9.79
N ASP A 106 12.19 -1.08 10.75
CA ASP A 106 13.02 -0.64 11.87
C ASP A 106 14.50 -0.68 11.49
N ASP A 107 15.13 0.50 11.45
CA ASP A 107 16.51 0.73 11.00
C ASP A 107 17.52 0.98 12.15
#